data_AF-A0A9Q9B6J4-F1
#
_entry.id   AF-A0A9Q9B6J4-F1
#
_cell.length_a   1.000
_cell.length_b   1.000
_cell.length_c   1.000
_cell.angle_alpha   90.00
_cell.angle_beta   90.00
_cell.angle_gamma   90.00
#
_symmetry.space_group_name_H-M   'P 1'
#
loop_
_entity.id
_entity.type
_entity.pdbx_description
1 polymer ?
#
loop_
_entity_poly.entity_id
_entity_poly.type
_entity_poly.pdbx_seq_one_letter_code
_entity_poly.pdbx_strand_id
1 'polypeptide(L)'
;MKVVYETNGKGFLGWIENLPGAYVRGKTIEEARNKYEREIKEYKQWLDIEVSELGKIYEIIVHSDLMIEDADSNVILEVEKKEYENENDFYHECELALLSAKKVDSVYSKCKNKNVIDDSKVRKTFYGNVYSTIFEQYKHICNVQKYYLGQVDLEADIDLDIIKGRKNCIDELIKKYKEDGNRVFKNDEEDWSIRKVLRRLIWHDRIHAKSMERMEYNITNKQI
;
A
#
# COMPACT_ATOMS: atom_id res chain seq x y z
N MET A 1 -7.07 7.04 17.86
CA MET A 1 -6.79 6.45 16.54
C MET A 1 -8.06 5.79 16.01
N LYS A 2 -8.38 5.91 14.71
CA LYS A 2 -9.51 5.19 14.11
C LYS A 2 -8.99 4.09 13.19
N VAL A 3 -9.55 2.89 13.32
CA VAL A 3 -9.19 1.73 12.52
C VAL A 3 -10.44 1.19 11.84
N VAL A 4 -10.39 1.06 10.51
CA VAL A 4 -11.48 0.49 9.72
C VAL A 4 -11.07 -0.91 9.29
N TYR A 5 -11.74 -1.90 9.84
CA TYR A 5 -11.60 -3.31 9.50
C TYR A 5 -12.54 -3.70 8.38
N GLU A 6 -12.02 -4.41 7.39
CA GLU A 6 -12.78 -5.16 6.41
C GLU A 6 -12.65 -6.66 6.70
N THR A 7 -13.74 -7.42 6.57
CA THR A 7 -13.76 -8.86 6.81
C THR A 7 -14.81 -9.59 5.96
N ASN A 8 -14.47 -10.81 5.55
CA ASN A 8 -15.39 -11.79 4.97
C ASN A 8 -15.69 -12.95 5.95
N GLY A 9 -15.30 -12.82 7.22
CA GLY A 9 -15.39 -13.85 8.26
C GLY A 9 -14.24 -14.86 8.30
N LYS A 10 -13.33 -14.88 7.30
CA LYS A 10 -12.14 -15.74 7.27
C LYS A 10 -10.85 -15.01 7.67
N GLY A 11 -10.85 -13.69 7.58
CA GLY A 11 -9.75 -12.82 7.98
C GLY A 11 -10.20 -11.39 8.21
N PHE A 12 -9.31 -10.60 8.78
CA PHE A 12 -9.50 -9.18 9.06
C PHE A 12 -8.33 -8.39 8.48
N LEU A 13 -8.64 -7.31 7.77
CA LEU A 13 -7.68 -6.30 7.32
C LEU A 13 -8.12 -4.94 7.84
N GLY A 14 -7.30 -4.35 8.72
CA GLY A 14 -7.56 -3.07 9.37
C GLY A 14 -6.69 -1.95 8.81
N TRP A 15 -7.32 -0.85 8.41
CA TRP A 15 -6.66 0.37 7.95
C TRP A 15 -6.60 1.42 9.05
N ILE A 16 -5.42 1.98 9.33
CA ILE A 16 -5.26 3.04 10.34
C ILE A 16 -5.49 4.39 9.65
N GLU A 17 -6.63 5.02 9.94
CA GLU A 17 -7.15 6.17 9.17
C GLU A 17 -6.18 7.35 9.08
N ASN A 18 -5.47 7.65 10.17
CA ASN A 18 -4.54 8.78 10.24
C ASN A 18 -3.10 8.42 9.84
N LEU A 19 -2.85 7.20 9.36
CA LEU A 19 -1.53 6.74 8.89
C LEU A 19 -1.70 6.10 7.51
N PRO A 20 -1.72 6.89 6.41
CA PRO A 20 -1.97 6.41 5.06
C PRO A 20 -1.07 5.24 4.65
N GLY A 21 -1.65 4.06 4.53
CA GLY A 21 -0.97 2.84 4.09
C GLY A 21 -0.44 1.97 5.22
N ALA A 22 -0.65 2.39 6.48
CA ALA A 22 -0.51 1.54 7.63
C ALA A 22 -1.70 0.58 7.75
N TYR A 23 -1.40 -0.68 8.05
CA TYR A 23 -2.41 -1.74 8.08
C TYR A 23 -2.06 -2.85 9.08
N VAL A 24 -3.08 -3.45 9.66
CA VAL A 24 -2.96 -4.70 10.43
C VAL A 24 -3.80 -5.79 9.80
N ARG A 25 -3.36 -7.04 9.94
CA ARG A 25 -4.13 -8.19 9.46
C ARG A 25 -4.06 -9.36 10.40
N GLY A 26 -5.12 -10.17 10.46
CA GLY A 26 -5.18 -11.35 11.30
C GLY A 26 -6.29 -12.29 10.84
N LYS A 27 -6.21 -13.57 11.23
CA LYS A 27 -7.31 -14.51 11.04
C LYS A 27 -8.49 -14.15 11.95
N THR A 28 -8.18 -13.64 13.14
CA THR A 28 -9.16 -13.04 14.06
C THR A 28 -8.88 -11.55 14.24
N ILE A 29 -9.86 -10.82 14.78
CA ILE A 29 -9.70 -9.41 15.10
C ILE A 29 -8.64 -9.20 16.20
N GLU A 30 -8.55 -10.10 17.19
CA GLU A 30 -7.54 -10.07 18.24
C GLU A 30 -6.12 -10.21 17.67
N GLU A 31 -5.93 -11.13 16.72
CA GLU A 31 -4.63 -11.28 16.03
C GLU A 31 -4.24 -10.02 15.27
N ALA A 32 -5.20 -9.32 14.67
CA ALA A 32 -4.96 -8.06 13.99
C ALA A 32 -4.62 -6.93 15.00
N ARG A 33 -5.38 -6.82 16.09
CA ARG A 33 -5.16 -5.84 17.17
C ARG A 33 -3.78 -5.98 17.81
N ASN A 34 -3.33 -7.21 18.06
CA ASN A 34 -2.01 -7.49 18.63
C ASN A 34 -0.83 -7.02 17.75
N LYS A 35 -1.09 -6.56 16.52
CA LYS A 35 -0.07 -6.06 15.59
C LYS A 35 -0.02 -4.54 15.50
N TYR A 36 -0.89 -3.80 16.19
CA TYR A 36 -0.93 -2.34 16.13
C TYR A 36 0.43 -1.71 16.44
N GLU A 37 0.98 -1.95 17.64
CA GLU A 37 2.24 -1.33 18.06
C GLU A 37 3.38 -1.60 17.08
N ARG A 38 3.48 -2.85 16.62
CA ARG A 38 4.47 -3.27 15.63
C ARG A 38 4.27 -2.54 14.30
N GLU A 39 3.05 -2.50 13.79
CA GLU A 39 2.75 -1.85 12.51
C GLU A 39 3.06 -0.36 12.55
N ILE A 40 2.66 0.33 13.63
CA ILE A 40 2.93 1.76 13.79
C ILE A 40 4.42 2.02 13.87
N LYS A 41 5.18 1.18 14.57
CA LYS A 41 6.65 1.26 14.60
C LYS A 41 7.27 1.04 13.21
N GLU A 42 6.84 0.00 12.50
CA GLU A 42 7.36 -0.30 11.15
C GLU A 42 6.97 0.78 10.14
N TYR A 43 5.79 1.38 10.27
CA TYR A 43 5.34 2.50 9.43
C TYR A 43 6.19 3.76 9.67
N LYS A 44 6.43 4.12 10.94
CA LYS A 44 7.35 5.21 11.32
C LYS A 44 8.72 5.05 10.68
N GLN A 45 9.30 3.86 10.82
CA GLN A 45 10.62 3.54 10.28
C GLN A 45 10.66 3.56 8.75
N TRP A 46 9.55 3.17 8.10
CA TRP A 46 9.46 3.18 6.65
C TRP A 46 9.45 4.61 6.10
N LEU A 47 8.67 5.51 6.70
CA LEU A 47 8.48 6.88 6.21
C LEU A 47 9.30 7.94 6.95
N ASP A 48 10.23 7.55 7.82
CA ASP A 48 11.05 8.46 8.63
C ASP A 48 10.23 9.52 9.39
N ILE A 49 9.02 9.16 9.84
CA ILE A 49 8.12 10.06 10.57
C ILE A 49 8.09 9.76 12.07
N GLU A 50 7.89 10.82 12.85
CA GLU A 50 7.42 10.69 14.21
C GLU A 50 5.88 10.59 14.21
N VAL A 51 5.33 9.51 14.76
CA VAL A 51 3.89 9.46 15.09
C VAL A 51 3.76 9.69 16.59
N SER A 52 2.92 10.65 16.95
CA SER A 52 2.54 10.94 18.33
C SER A 52 1.92 9.71 19.02
N GLU A 53 1.79 9.78 20.34
CA GLU A 53 1.08 8.75 21.10
C GLU A 53 -0.32 8.53 20.54
N LEU A 54 -0.63 7.27 20.27
CA LEU A 54 -1.93 6.91 19.74
C LEU A 54 -2.92 6.95 20.88
N GLY A 55 -3.73 8.01 20.89
CA GLY A 55 -4.90 8.08 21.77
C GLY A 55 -5.88 6.93 21.49
N LYS A 56 -6.91 6.83 22.33
CA LYS A 56 -7.95 5.77 22.32
C LYS A 56 -8.29 5.26 20.91
N ILE A 57 -8.27 3.93 20.77
CA ILE A 57 -8.59 3.25 19.51
C ILE A 57 -10.11 3.17 19.34
N TYR A 58 -10.60 3.57 18.18
CA TYR A 58 -11.98 3.45 17.74
C TYR A 58 -12.01 2.57 16.51
N GLU A 59 -12.76 1.48 16.56
CA GLU A 59 -12.78 0.46 15.51
C GLU A 59 -14.14 0.43 14.81
N ILE A 60 -14.12 0.35 13.48
CA ILE A 60 -15.30 0.11 12.65
C ILE A 60 -15.06 -1.19 11.89
N ILE A 61 -16.06 -2.06 11.83
CA ILE A 61 -16.00 -3.32 11.08
C ILE A 61 -16.98 -3.24 9.91
N VAL A 62 -16.48 -3.54 8.72
CA VAL A 62 -17.23 -3.59 7.46
C VAL A 62 -17.11 -5.01 6.90
N HIS A 63 -18.21 -5.53 6.38
CA HIS A 63 -18.24 -6.85 5.75
C HIS A 63 -18.19 -6.73 4.22
N SER A 64 -17.45 -7.61 3.57
CA SER A 64 -17.42 -7.75 2.11
C SER A 64 -17.23 -9.20 1.67
N ASP A 65 -17.51 -9.47 0.40
CA ASP A 65 -17.34 -10.80 -0.20
C ASP A 65 -15.93 -11.03 -0.79
N LEU A 66 -15.01 -10.10 -0.56
CA LEU A 66 -13.62 -10.16 -1.04
C LEU A 66 -12.81 -11.23 -0.31
N MET A 67 -11.69 -11.64 -0.89
CA MET A 67 -10.74 -12.57 -0.26
C MET A 67 -9.83 -11.83 0.72
N ILE A 68 -10.40 -11.36 1.84
CA ILE A 68 -9.69 -10.56 2.85
C ILE A 68 -8.47 -11.29 3.44
N GLU A 69 -8.54 -12.61 3.56
CA GLU A 69 -7.41 -13.43 4.00
C GLU A 69 -6.18 -13.33 3.08
N ASP A 70 -6.38 -12.98 1.81
CA ASP A 70 -5.34 -12.74 0.80
C ASP A 70 -4.94 -11.24 0.71
N ALA A 71 -5.41 -10.43 1.67
CA ALA A 71 -5.22 -8.98 1.75
C ALA A 71 -5.87 -8.19 0.60
N ASP A 72 -6.96 -8.73 0.04
CA ASP A 72 -7.86 -7.97 -0.82
C ASP A 72 -8.66 -6.95 0.00
N SER A 73 -9.01 -5.82 -0.61
CA SER A 73 -9.77 -4.75 0.03
C SER A 73 -10.20 -3.68 -0.96
N ASN A 74 -11.49 -3.34 -0.90
CA ASN A 74 -12.09 -2.25 -1.69
C ASN A 74 -12.51 -1.06 -0.82
N VAL A 75 -12.37 -1.15 0.51
CA VAL A 75 -12.86 -0.11 1.41
C VAL A 75 -12.23 1.26 1.10
N ILE A 76 -13.10 2.27 0.99
CA ILE A 76 -12.74 3.69 1.01
C ILE A 76 -13.08 4.25 2.40
N LEU A 77 -12.15 4.96 3.01
CA LEU A 77 -12.36 5.52 4.36
C LEU A 77 -13.23 6.78 4.29
N GLU A 78 -14.01 7.05 5.33
CA GLU A 78 -14.85 8.26 5.37
C GLU A 78 -14.02 9.56 5.27
N VAL A 79 -12.78 9.55 5.76
CA VAL A 79 -11.86 10.68 5.62
C VAL A 79 -11.37 10.85 4.16
N GLU A 80 -11.33 9.76 3.39
CA GLU A 80 -10.88 9.74 2.00
C GLU A 80 -11.96 10.24 1.02
N LYS A 81 -13.22 10.33 1.48
CA LYS A 81 -14.34 10.88 0.71
C LYS A 81 -14.48 12.40 0.86
N LYS A 82 -13.72 13.01 1.76
CA LYS A 82 -13.78 14.43 2.10
C LYS A 82 -12.59 15.16 1.52
N GLU A 83 -12.77 16.45 1.29
CA GLU A 83 -11.63 17.33 0.99
C GLU A 83 -10.65 17.37 2.17
N TYR A 84 -9.37 17.63 1.89
CA TYR A 84 -8.42 17.94 2.95
C TYR A 84 -8.83 19.23 3.67
N GLU A 85 -8.72 19.25 5.00
CA GLU A 85 -8.94 20.47 5.78
C GLU A 85 -7.87 21.52 5.48
N ASN A 86 -6.65 21.07 5.14
CA ASN A 86 -5.52 21.89 4.77
C ASN A 86 -4.83 21.29 3.53
N GLU A 87 -4.65 22.09 2.47
CA GLU A 87 -3.98 21.65 1.24
C GLU A 87 -2.54 21.14 1.49
N ASN A 88 -1.87 21.64 2.54
CA ASN A 88 -0.54 21.16 2.89
C ASN A 88 -0.53 19.69 3.31
N ASP A 89 -1.63 19.15 3.84
CA ASP A 89 -1.73 17.74 4.21
C ASP A 89 -1.75 16.86 2.94
N PHE A 90 -2.34 17.33 1.84
CA PHE A 90 -2.28 16.65 0.54
C PHE A 90 -0.85 16.58 0.02
N TYR A 91 -0.14 17.71 -0.01
CA TYR A 91 1.25 17.73 -0.45
C TYR A 91 2.15 16.87 0.45
N HIS A 92 1.89 16.86 1.75
CA HIS A 92 2.60 15.99 2.68
C HIS A 92 2.36 14.50 2.37
N GLU A 93 1.11 14.07 2.15
CA GLU A 93 0.83 12.68 1.75
C GLU A 93 1.48 12.30 0.40
N CYS A 94 1.60 13.26 -0.53
CA CYS A 94 2.37 13.07 -1.76
C CYS A 94 3.87 12.86 -1.48
N GLU A 95 4.48 13.65 -0.59
CA GLU A 95 5.86 13.48 -0.17
C GLU A 95 6.09 12.10 0.47
N LEU A 96 5.15 11.63 1.31
CA LEU A 96 5.20 10.30 1.90
C LEU A 96 5.15 9.20 0.82
N ALA A 97 4.28 9.34 -0.19
CA ALA A 97 4.20 8.40 -1.31
C ALA A 97 5.50 8.39 -2.15
N LEU A 98 6.16 9.52 -2.32
CA LEU A 98 7.47 9.61 -2.99
C LEU A 98 8.59 8.98 -2.14
N LEU A 99 8.60 9.25 -0.84
CA LEU A 99 9.56 8.67 0.09
C LEU A 99 9.43 7.14 0.13
N SER A 100 8.20 6.64 0.15
CA SER A 100 7.92 5.20 0.07
C SER A 100 8.53 4.57 -1.18
N ALA A 101 8.41 5.18 -2.36
CA ALA A 101 9.04 4.69 -3.58
C ALA A 101 10.58 4.70 -3.50
N LYS A 102 11.20 5.74 -2.89
CA LYS A 102 12.65 5.77 -2.63
C LYS A 102 13.10 4.63 -1.71
N LYS A 103 12.29 4.25 -0.73
CA LYS A 103 12.57 3.12 0.16
C LYS A 103 12.48 1.79 -0.57
N VAL A 104 11.50 1.61 -1.47
CA VAL A 104 11.43 0.45 -2.38
C VAL A 104 12.69 0.35 -3.24
N ASP A 105 13.10 1.46 -3.88
CA ASP A 105 14.30 1.49 -4.71
C ASP A 105 15.56 1.11 -3.90
N SER A 106 15.69 1.62 -2.67
CA SER A 106 16.78 1.26 -1.77
C SER A 106 16.82 -0.23 -1.44
N VAL A 107 15.65 -0.84 -1.17
CA VAL A 107 15.52 -2.29 -0.93
C VAL A 107 15.92 -3.07 -2.17
N TYR A 108 15.34 -2.74 -3.32
CA TYR A 108 15.59 -3.45 -4.58
C TYR A 108 17.05 -3.35 -5.01
N SER A 109 17.66 -2.17 -4.88
CA SER A 109 19.07 -1.93 -5.21
C SER A 109 20.03 -2.78 -4.39
N LYS A 110 19.70 -3.08 -3.12
CA LYS A 110 20.50 -3.94 -2.23
C LYS A 110 20.36 -5.44 -2.53
N CYS A 111 19.28 -5.86 -3.18
CA CYS A 111 19.06 -7.27 -3.51
C CYS A 111 20.07 -7.74 -4.58
N LYS A 112 20.72 -8.88 -4.33
CA LYS A 112 21.69 -9.49 -5.25
C LYS A 112 21.03 -10.53 -6.16
N ASN A 113 19.99 -11.21 -5.66
CA ASN A 113 19.38 -12.36 -6.35
C ASN A 113 18.14 -11.98 -7.18
N LYS A 114 18.19 -10.84 -7.89
CA LYS A 114 17.03 -10.21 -8.54
C LYS A 114 16.22 -11.15 -9.46
N ASN A 115 16.89 -12.02 -10.19
CA ASN A 115 16.29 -12.93 -11.18
C ASN A 115 16.27 -14.40 -10.73
N VAL A 116 16.62 -14.68 -9.47
CA VAL A 116 16.58 -16.05 -8.92
C VAL A 116 15.17 -16.35 -8.45
N ILE A 117 14.69 -17.56 -8.76
CA ILE A 117 13.39 -18.04 -8.31
C ILE A 117 13.48 -18.40 -6.82
N ASP A 118 12.59 -17.83 -6.00
CA ASP A 118 12.35 -18.29 -4.63
C ASP A 118 11.29 -19.39 -4.66
N ASP A 119 11.67 -20.66 -4.48
CA ASP A 119 10.72 -21.79 -4.50
C ASP A 119 9.60 -21.65 -3.48
N SER A 120 9.81 -20.92 -2.37
CA SER A 120 8.76 -20.70 -1.36
C SER A 120 7.60 -19.83 -1.89
N LYS A 121 7.82 -19.15 -3.02
CA LYS A 121 6.85 -18.30 -3.71
C LYS A 121 6.19 -18.98 -4.91
N VAL A 122 6.64 -20.17 -5.32
CA VAL A 122 6.04 -20.91 -6.44
C VAL A 122 4.70 -21.52 -6.00
N ARG A 123 3.65 -20.70 -6.02
CA ARG A 123 2.27 -21.10 -5.70
C ARG A 123 1.25 -20.23 -6.45
N LYS A 124 0.00 -20.69 -6.49
CA LYS A 124 -1.15 -19.95 -7.02
C LYS A 124 -1.97 -19.30 -5.91
N THR A 125 -2.47 -18.09 -6.17
CA THR A 125 -3.54 -17.41 -5.44
C THR A 125 -4.73 -17.19 -6.37
N PHE A 126 -5.80 -16.56 -5.87
CA PHE A 126 -6.95 -16.14 -6.68
C PHE A 126 -6.53 -15.27 -7.88
N TYR A 127 -5.52 -14.41 -7.72
CA TYR A 127 -5.00 -13.52 -8.76
C TYR A 127 -3.97 -14.17 -9.70
N GLY A 128 -3.74 -15.47 -9.59
CA GLY A 128 -2.80 -16.21 -10.44
C GLY A 128 -1.52 -16.63 -9.72
N ASN A 129 -0.43 -16.78 -10.48
CA ASN A 129 0.86 -17.16 -9.89
C ASN A 129 1.43 -16.01 -9.07
N VAL A 130 1.92 -16.31 -7.87
CA VAL A 130 2.67 -15.33 -7.07
C VAL A 130 3.97 -15.01 -7.79
N TYR A 131 4.37 -13.73 -7.79
CA TYR A 131 5.67 -13.30 -8.31
C TYR A 131 6.79 -14.02 -7.57
N SER A 132 7.57 -14.79 -8.32
CA SER A 132 8.51 -15.76 -7.79
C SER A 132 9.96 -15.27 -7.81
N THR A 133 10.22 -14.15 -8.50
CA THR A 133 11.50 -13.43 -8.48
C THR A 133 11.36 -12.02 -7.87
N ILE A 134 12.46 -11.51 -7.34
CA ILE A 134 12.52 -10.13 -6.79
C ILE A 134 12.27 -9.11 -7.91
N PHE A 135 12.76 -9.37 -9.13
CA PHE A 135 12.51 -8.52 -10.29
C PHE A 135 11.02 -8.45 -10.67
N GLU A 136 10.31 -9.58 -10.67
CA GLU A 136 8.85 -9.59 -10.91
C GLU A 136 8.09 -8.78 -9.85
N GLN A 137 8.46 -8.92 -8.58
CA GLN A 137 7.90 -8.12 -7.48
C GLN A 137 8.16 -6.63 -7.70
N TYR A 138 9.39 -6.23 -8.02
CA TYR A 138 9.73 -4.83 -8.26
C TYR A 138 8.98 -4.25 -9.47
N LYS A 139 8.97 -4.99 -10.60
CA LYS A 139 8.21 -4.62 -11.80
C LYS A 139 6.72 -4.44 -11.50
N HIS A 140 6.14 -5.29 -10.66
CA HIS A 140 4.76 -5.16 -10.22
C HIS A 140 4.51 -3.84 -9.46
N ILE A 141 5.41 -3.46 -8.54
CA ILE A 141 5.33 -2.16 -7.85
C ILE A 141 5.40 -1.00 -8.86
N CYS A 142 6.31 -1.04 -9.84
CA CYS A 142 6.38 0.01 -10.85
C CYS A 142 5.07 0.14 -11.66
N ASN A 143 4.49 -1.00 -12.05
CA ASN A 143 3.31 -1.06 -12.91
C ASN A 143 1.99 -0.70 -12.20
N VAL A 144 1.88 -0.91 -10.88
CA VAL A 144 0.61 -0.71 -10.14
C VAL A 144 0.12 0.74 -10.23
N GLN A 145 1.03 1.68 -10.43
CA GLN A 145 0.74 3.11 -10.54
C GLN A 145 -0.25 3.40 -11.67
N LYS A 146 -0.13 2.67 -12.80
CA LYS A 146 -1.06 2.77 -13.92
C LYS A 146 -2.47 2.34 -13.52
N TYR A 147 -2.58 1.26 -12.75
CA TYR A 147 -3.89 0.82 -12.25
C TYR A 147 -4.51 1.91 -11.37
N TYR A 148 -3.78 2.43 -10.38
CA TYR A 148 -4.32 3.41 -9.44
C TYR A 148 -4.64 4.78 -10.08
N LEU A 149 -3.81 5.27 -11.00
CA LEU A 149 -4.11 6.51 -11.74
C LEU A 149 -5.35 6.36 -12.61
N GLY A 150 -5.52 5.21 -13.27
CA GLY A 150 -6.71 4.92 -14.05
C GLY A 150 -8.01 4.95 -13.24
N GLN A 151 -7.94 4.74 -11.92
CA GLN A 151 -9.13 4.81 -11.04
C GLN A 151 -9.63 6.23 -10.79
N VAL A 152 -8.82 7.25 -11.11
CA VAL A 152 -9.13 8.67 -10.93
C VAL A 152 -9.07 9.41 -12.28
N ASP A 153 -9.39 8.71 -13.37
CA ASP A 153 -9.42 9.20 -14.75
C ASP A 153 -8.08 9.79 -15.23
N LEU A 154 -6.95 9.22 -14.77
CA LEU A 154 -5.61 9.61 -15.21
C LEU A 154 -4.92 8.47 -15.96
N GLU A 155 -4.14 8.84 -16.97
CA GLU A 155 -3.24 7.92 -17.65
C GLU A 155 -1.83 7.98 -17.04
N ALA A 156 -1.11 6.87 -17.13
CA ALA A 156 0.24 6.76 -16.61
C ALA A 156 1.16 6.11 -17.63
N ASP A 157 2.27 6.78 -17.91
CA ASP A 157 3.42 6.14 -18.53
C ASP A 157 4.12 5.24 -17.51
N ILE A 158 4.39 4.00 -17.92
CA ILE A 158 5.09 3.03 -17.09
C ILE A 158 6.60 3.25 -17.22
N ASP A 159 7.27 3.42 -16.09
CA ASP A 159 8.73 3.42 -16.00
C ASP A 159 9.17 2.35 -14.99
N LEU A 160 10.23 1.60 -15.32
CA LEU A 160 10.84 0.65 -14.38
C LEU A 160 11.75 1.35 -13.36
N ASP A 161 12.07 2.62 -13.55
CA ASP A 161 12.56 3.50 -12.48
C ASP A 161 11.37 3.92 -11.61
N ILE A 162 11.23 3.30 -10.44
CA ILE A 162 10.11 3.58 -9.53
C ILE A 162 10.12 5.03 -9.03
N ILE A 163 11.28 5.65 -8.85
CA ILE A 163 11.38 7.03 -8.36
C ILE A 163 10.85 7.98 -9.43
N LYS A 164 11.30 7.80 -10.68
CA LYS A 164 10.81 8.59 -11.81
C LYS A 164 9.32 8.35 -12.06
N GLY A 165 8.88 7.09 -12.06
CA GLY A 165 7.48 6.73 -12.21
C GLY A 165 6.59 7.33 -11.11
N ARG A 166 7.03 7.27 -9.85
CA ARG A 166 6.29 7.85 -8.72
C ARG A 166 6.24 9.36 -8.77
N LYS A 167 7.31 10.02 -9.19
CA LYS A 167 7.31 11.47 -9.39
C LYS A 167 6.29 11.88 -10.44
N ASN A 168 6.30 11.24 -11.61
CA ASN A 168 5.32 11.52 -12.67
C ASN A 168 3.89 11.26 -12.17
N CYS A 169 3.67 10.16 -11.46
CA CYS A 169 2.37 9.83 -10.86
C CYS A 169 1.88 10.92 -9.90
N ILE A 170 2.74 11.40 -9.01
CA ILE A 170 2.42 12.48 -8.07
C ILE A 170 2.17 13.80 -8.81
N ASP A 171 2.96 14.13 -9.83
CA ASP A 171 2.78 15.34 -10.62
C ASP A 171 1.40 15.37 -11.30
N GLU A 172 0.92 14.23 -11.81
CA GLU A 172 -0.44 14.12 -12.36
C GLU A 172 -1.53 14.19 -11.29
N LEU A 173 -1.32 13.55 -10.12
CA LEU A 173 -2.25 13.67 -8.99
C LEU A 173 -2.36 15.12 -8.49
N ILE A 174 -1.26 15.86 -8.45
CA ILE A 174 -1.25 17.28 -8.06
C ILE A 174 -2.04 18.13 -9.05
N LYS A 175 -1.88 17.91 -10.36
CA LYS A 175 -2.67 18.62 -11.38
C LYS A 175 -4.16 18.31 -11.20
N LYS A 176 -4.50 17.02 -11.09
CA LYS A 176 -5.88 16.55 -10.94
C LYS A 176 -6.53 17.09 -9.67
N TYR A 177 -5.80 17.11 -8.56
CA TYR A 177 -6.28 17.66 -7.30
C TYR A 177 -6.54 19.17 -7.39
N LYS A 178 -5.70 19.93 -8.11
CA LYS A 178 -5.95 21.36 -8.34
C LYS A 178 -7.18 21.63 -9.20
N GLU A 179 -7.52 20.72 -10.09
CA GLU A 179 -8.69 20.83 -10.97
C GLU A 179 -9.99 20.42 -10.28
N ASP A 180 -9.99 19.26 -9.61
CA ASP A 180 -11.20 18.59 -9.11
C ASP A 180 -11.29 18.49 -7.59
N GLY A 181 -10.26 18.92 -6.85
CA GLY A 181 -10.10 18.63 -5.43
C GLY A 181 -9.97 17.14 -5.14
N ASN A 182 -10.30 16.71 -3.92
CA ASN A 182 -10.41 15.29 -3.58
C ASN A 182 -11.78 14.70 -3.97
N ARG A 183 -12.13 14.79 -5.26
CA ARG A 183 -13.35 14.18 -5.80
C ARG A 183 -13.38 12.67 -5.56
N VAL A 184 -14.58 12.15 -5.27
CA VAL A 184 -14.86 10.70 -5.26
C VAL A 184 -15.24 10.23 -6.65
N PHE A 185 -14.52 9.24 -7.15
CA PHE A 185 -14.72 8.54 -8.41
C PHE A 185 -15.51 7.26 -8.13
N LYS A 186 -16.62 7.10 -8.84
CA LYS A 186 -17.53 5.96 -8.71
C LYS A 186 -17.21 4.97 -9.82
N ASN A 187 -16.47 3.91 -9.50
CA ASN A 187 -16.15 2.85 -10.43
C ASN A 187 -17.03 1.63 -10.13
N ASP A 188 -17.16 0.72 -11.09
CA ASP A 188 -18.11 -0.41 -11.00
C ASP A 188 -17.84 -1.34 -9.79
N GLU A 189 -16.57 -1.50 -9.41
CA GLU A 189 -16.13 -2.44 -8.37
C GLU A 189 -15.83 -1.77 -7.02
N GLU A 190 -15.32 -0.54 -7.02
CA GLU A 190 -14.94 0.18 -5.81
C GLU A 190 -14.87 1.70 -6.01
N ASP A 191 -15.17 2.45 -4.95
CA ASP A 191 -15.01 3.91 -4.95
C ASP A 191 -13.53 4.31 -4.80
N TRP A 192 -13.13 5.38 -5.48
CA TRP A 192 -11.79 5.93 -5.43
C TRP A 192 -11.74 7.42 -5.14
N SER A 193 -10.61 7.87 -4.60
CA SER A 193 -10.26 9.28 -4.44
C SER A 193 -8.75 9.40 -4.45
N ILE A 194 -8.24 10.63 -4.61
CA ILE A 194 -6.79 10.88 -4.61
C ILE A 194 -6.17 10.43 -3.26
N ARG A 195 -6.86 10.65 -2.14
CA ARG A 195 -6.42 10.15 -0.83
C ARG A 195 -6.28 8.64 -0.78
N LYS A 196 -7.26 7.91 -1.33
CA LYS A 196 -7.21 6.44 -1.41
C LYS A 196 -6.05 5.97 -2.31
N VAL A 197 -5.81 6.66 -3.43
CA VAL A 197 -4.64 6.39 -4.29
C VAL A 197 -3.33 6.50 -3.50
N LEU A 198 -3.12 7.61 -2.79
CA LEU A 198 -1.91 7.84 -1.98
C LEU A 198 -1.74 6.77 -0.90
N ARG A 199 -2.81 6.43 -0.17
CA ARG A 199 -2.80 5.30 0.80
C ARG A 199 -2.38 4.00 0.14
N ARG A 200 -2.97 3.64 -1.01
CA ARG A 200 -2.74 2.35 -1.68
C ARG A 200 -1.35 2.26 -2.27
N LEU A 201 -0.79 3.36 -2.76
CA LEU A 201 0.61 3.45 -3.19
C LEU A 201 1.56 3.13 -2.02
N ILE A 202 1.41 3.80 -0.86
CA ILE A 202 2.28 3.58 0.31
C ILE A 202 2.13 2.14 0.84
N TRP A 203 0.90 1.65 0.95
CA TRP A 203 0.63 0.28 1.38
C TRP A 203 1.28 -0.76 0.46
N HIS A 204 1.09 -0.63 -0.85
CA HIS A 204 1.59 -1.56 -1.86
C HIS A 204 3.12 -1.63 -1.86
N ASP A 205 3.78 -0.47 -1.83
CA ASP A 205 5.22 -0.37 -1.71
C ASP A 205 5.74 -1.16 -0.49
N ARG A 206 5.12 -0.96 0.69
CA ARG A 206 5.52 -1.60 1.95
C ARG A 206 5.36 -3.12 1.92
N ILE A 207 4.26 -3.65 1.39
CA ILE A 207 4.02 -5.09 1.38
C ILE A 207 4.97 -5.80 0.41
N HIS A 208 5.22 -5.21 -0.77
CA HIS A 208 6.04 -5.85 -1.79
C HIS A 208 7.54 -5.66 -1.51
N ALA A 209 7.97 -4.54 -0.92
CA ALA A 209 9.35 -4.38 -0.43
C ALA A 209 9.70 -5.41 0.64
N LYS A 210 8.84 -5.59 1.66
CA LYS A 210 9.00 -6.64 2.68
C LYS A 210 9.04 -8.05 2.07
N SER A 211 8.36 -8.27 0.95
CA SER A 211 8.43 -9.55 0.23
C SER A 211 9.76 -9.73 -0.49
N MET A 212 10.29 -8.67 -1.14
CA MET A 212 11.61 -8.72 -1.78
C MET A 212 12.72 -9.03 -0.76
N GLU A 213 12.71 -8.38 0.41
CA GLU A 213 13.70 -8.63 1.47
C GLU A 213 13.65 -10.09 1.95
N ARG A 214 12.45 -10.65 2.13
CA ARG A 214 12.28 -12.05 2.52
C ARG A 214 12.79 -13.00 1.44
N MET A 215 12.53 -12.70 0.17
CA MET A 215 13.02 -13.51 -0.95
C MET A 215 14.54 -13.49 -0.99
N GLU A 216 15.16 -12.30 -0.86
CA GLU A 216 16.62 -12.16 -0.82
C GLU A 216 17.22 -12.96 0.34
N TYR A 217 16.63 -12.89 1.53
CA TYR A 217 17.03 -13.69 2.68
C TYR A 217 16.90 -15.19 2.42
N ASN A 218 15.74 -15.65 1.93
CA ASN A 218 15.48 -17.07 1.68
C ASN A 218 16.44 -17.65 0.64
N ILE A 219 16.65 -16.95 -0.47
CA ILE A 219 17.53 -17.39 -1.55
C ILE A 219 18.98 -17.46 -1.04
N THR A 220 19.44 -16.44 -0.32
CA THR A 220 20.81 -16.39 0.21
C THR A 220 21.07 -17.49 1.23
N ASN A 221 20.14 -17.76 2.15
CA ASN A 221 20.33 -18.76 3.20
C ASN A 221 20.01 -20.20 2.77
N LYS A 222 19.42 -20.41 1.59
CA LYS A 222 19.32 -21.74 0.97
C LYS A 222 20.64 -22.19 0.29
N GLN A 223 21.56 -21.27 0.03
CA GLN A 223 22.86 -21.55 -0.61
C GLN A 223 23.96 -21.95 0.39
N ILE A 224 23.64 -22.06 1.68
CA ILE A 224 24.51 -22.50 2.78
C ILE A 224 23.98 -23.83 3.32
#